data_AF-A0A401U1I5-F1
#
_entry.id   AF-A0A401U1I5-F1
#
_cell.length_a   1.000
_cell.length_b   1.000
_cell.length_c   1.000
_cell.angle_alpha   90.00
_cell.angle_beta   90.00
_cell.angle_gamma   90.00
#
_symmetry.space_group_name_H-M   'P 1'
#
loop_
_entity.id
_entity.type
_entity.pdbx_description
1 polymer ?
#
loop_
_entity_poly.entity_id
_entity_poly.type
_entity_poly.pdbx_seq_one_letter_code
_entity_poly.pdbx_strand_id
1 'polypeptide(L)'
;MRGTLSGGTAASAKATFDAVAKDLSLVAILNNPFALTPGFEGPKQPRGSKPAYEDDLHSWTAPFMMALINTRNVHRSNMLMGFPYGRDFVYDEMVLTGPGEKGEANAKKVMALNSEKTGPSAPKPGEGPSKEERENGRYDLLYLAVASDGRMVRAGIKG
;
A
#
# COMPACT_ATOMS: atom_id res chain seq x y z
N MET A 1 -3.46 9.34 -9.01
CA MET A 1 -4.66 8.48 -9.05
C MET A 1 -5.92 9.33 -8.85
N ARG A 2 -7.02 9.02 -9.52
CA ARG A 2 -8.37 9.54 -9.26
C ARG A 2 -9.30 8.35 -9.09
N GLY A 3 -9.94 8.26 -7.93
CA GLY A 3 -10.83 7.17 -7.56
C GLY A 3 -11.18 7.27 -6.08
N THR A 4 -12.35 6.76 -5.71
CA THR A 4 -12.84 6.75 -4.33
C THR A 4 -12.95 5.31 -3.83
N LEU A 5 -13.07 5.14 -2.51
CA LEU A 5 -13.22 3.82 -1.91
C LEU A 5 -14.62 3.27 -2.19
N SER A 6 -14.71 1.95 -2.35
CA SER A 6 -15.99 1.27 -2.22
C SER A 6 -16.35 1.14 -0.73
N GLY A 7 -17.64 1.09 -0.44
CA GLY A 7 -18.13 0.81 0.91
C GLY A 7 -17.73 -0.56 1.42
N GLY A 8 -17.54 -1.54 0.54
CA GLY A 8 -16.97 -2.84 0.90
C GLY A 8 -15.52 -2.72 1.38
N THR A 9 -14.71 -1.86 0.75
CA THR A 9 -13.33 -1.60 1.16
C THR A 9 -13.30 -0.91 2.53
N ALA A 10 -14.10 0.13 2.71
CA ALA A 10 -14.22 0.84 3.99
C ALA A 10 -14.70 -0.09 5.12
N ALA A 11 -15.72 -0.90 4.85
CA ALA A 11 -16.25 -1.87 5.82
C ALA A 11 -15.21 -2.93 6.21
N SER A 12 -14.41 -3.42 5.25
CA SER A 12 -13.33 -4.38 5.52
C SER A 12 -12.23 -3.78 6.40
N ALA A 13 -11.86 -2.52 6.13
CA ALA A 13 -10.90 -1.80 6.97
C ALA A 13 -11.45 -1.60 8.40
N LYS A 14 -12.71 -1.18 8.53
CA LYS A 14 -13.36 -1.04 9.84
C LYS A 14 -13.41 -2.37 10.59
N ALA A 15 -13.82 -3.46 9.93
CA ALA A 15 -13.87 -4.78 10.54
C ALA A 15 -12.49 -5.24 11.03
N THR A 16 -11.43 -4.93 10.28
CA THR A 16 -10.04 -5.19 10.68
C THR A 16 -9.68 -4.44 11.96
N PHE A 17 -9.98 -3.14 12.04
CA PHE A 17 -9.73 -2.35 13.25
C PHE A 17 -10.58 -2.79 14.44
N ASP A 18 -11.85 -3.10 14.23
CA ASP A 18 -12.74 -3.61 15.27
C ASP A 18 -12.24 -4.95 15.84
N ALA A 19 -11.69 -5.83 14.98
CA ALA A 19 -11.09 -7.10 15.41
C ALA A 19 -9.82 -6.87 16.23
N VAL A 20 -8.92 -5.98 15.79
CA VAL A 20 -7.71 -5.61 16.52
C VAL A 20 -8.03 -4.96 17.87
N ALA A 21 -9.07 -4.13 17.93
CA ALA A 21 -9.49 -3.50 19.17
C ALA A 21 -10.00 -4.52 20.22
N LYS A 22 -10.54 -5.66 19.76
CA LYS A 22 -10.97 -6.76 20.63
C LYS A 22 -9.82 -7.71 20.97
N ASP A 23 -8.82 -7.84 20.10
CA ASP A 23 -7.68 -8.71 20.27
C ASP A 23 -6.39 -8.05 19.73
N LEU A 24 -5.61 -7.49 20.66
CA LEU A 24 -4.35 -6.82 20.34
C LEU A 24 -3.27 -7.79 19.83
N SER A 25 -3.41 -9.10 20.02
CA SER A 25 -2.46 -10.07 19.46
C SER A 25 -2.46 -10.05 17.92
N LEU A 26 -3.58 -9.63 17.30
CA LEU A 26 -3.70 -9.48 15.85
C LEU A 26 -2.79 -8.38 15.28
N VAL A 27 -2.31 -7.44 16.11
CA VAL A 27 -1.34 -6.41 15.68
C VAL A 27 -0.04 -7.06 15.18
N ALA A 28 0.38 -8.17 15.78
CA ALA A 28 1.58 -8.89 15.34
C ALA A 28 1.39 -9.46 13.92
N ILE A 29 0.19 -9.98 13.62
CA ILE A 29 -0.18 -10.50 12.29
C ILE A 29 -0.21 -9.35 11.28
N LEU A 30 -0.87 -8.24 11.63
CA LEU A 30 -0.94 -7.07 10.75
C LEU A 30 0.43 -6.44 10.49
N ASN A 31 1.36 -6.51 11.44
CA ASN A 31 2.73 -6.01 11.24
C ASN A 31 3.66 -7.02 10.57
N ASN A 32 3.27 -8.30 10.46
CA ASN A 32 4.07 -9.33 9.78
C ASN A 32 3.84 -9.29 8.26
N PRO A 33 4.85 -8.92 7.43
CA PRO A 33 4.73 -8.92 5.97
C PRO A 33 4.54 -10.32 5.37
N PHE A 34 4.92 -11.35 6.12
CA PHE A 34 4.89 -12.77 5.76
C PHE A 34 3.73 -13.52 6.43
N ALA A 35 2.73 -12.80 6.98
CA ALA A 35 1.59 -13.40 7.68
C ALA A 35 0.79 -14.40 6.83
N LEU A 36 0.88 -14.31 5.50
CA LEU A 36 0.18 -15.18 4.55
C LEU A 36 1.10 -16.19 3.84
N THR A 37 2.33 -16.37 4.32
CA THR A 37 3.32 -17.32 3.74
C THR A 37 3.69 -18.41 4.75
N PRO A 38 2.83 -19.41 4.99
CA PRO A 38 3.09 -20.44 5.99
C PRO A 38 4.39 -21.21 5.70
N GLY A 39 5.26 -21.33 6.70
CA GLY A 39 6.55 -22.01 6.58
C GLY A 39 7.64 -21.21 5.84
N PHE A 40 7.38 -19.93 5.54
CA PHE A 40 8.37 -19.05 4.93
C PHE A 40 8.38 -17.67 5.60
N GLU A 41 9.58 -17.24 5.99
CA GLU A 41 9.91 -15.87 6.32
C GLU A 41 11.01 -15.39 5.37
N GLY A 42 10.92 -14.15 4.93
CA GLY A 42 11.90 -13.53 4.04
C GLY A 42 12.71 -12.44 4.74
N PRO A 43 13.44 -11.62 3.97
CA PRO A 43 14.23 -10.53 4.52
C PRO A 43 13.35 -9.45 5.17
N LYS A 44 13.98 -8.65 6.02
CA LYS A 44 13.32 -7.50 6.66
C LYS A 44 12.79 -6.53 5.60
N GLN A 45 11.49 -6.25 5.66
CA GLN A 45 10.83 -5.32 4.75
C GLN A 45 10.94 -3.87 5.25
N PRO A 46 10.90 -2.88 4.35
CA PRO A 46 10.89 -1.46 4.71
C PRO A 46 9.64 -1.10 5.52
N ARG A 47 9.77 -0.06 6.34
CA ARG A 47 8.66 0.45 7.15
C ARG A 47 7.79 1.40 6.32
N GLY A 48 6.87 0.85 5.53
CA GLY A 48 5.91 1.60 4.72
C GLY A 48 4.76 2.25 5.50
N SER A 49 5.01 2.77 6.72
CA SER A 49 3.97 3.33 7.61
C SER A 49 4.11 4.83 7.88
N LYS A 50 5.15 5.48 7.34
CA LYS A 50 5.40 6.92 7.49
C LYS A 50 5.85 7.54 6.18
N PRO A 51 5.64 8.86 5.99
CA PRO A 51 6.30 9.60 4.93
C PRO A 51 7.82 9.41 4.97
N ALA A 52 8.42 9.29 3.79
CA ALA A 52 9.86 9.17 3.61
C ALA A 52 10.29 9.93 2.35
N TYR A 53 11.55 10.32 2.28
CA TYR A 53 12.13 10.81 1.04
C TYR A 53 12.73 9.61 0.29
N GLU A 54 12.37 9.47 -0.98
CA GLU A 54 12.90 8.43 -1.87
C GLU A 54 14.03 9.02 -2.70
N ASP A 55 15.26 8.60 -2.38
CA ASP A 55 16.47 9.13 -3.00
C ASP A 55 16.55 8.75 -4.49
N ASP A 56 16.15 7.53 -4.85
CA ASP A 56 16.18 7.05 -6.25
C ASP A 56 15.26 7.86 -7.16
N LEU A 57 14.18 8.41 -6.59
CA LEU A 57 13.14 9.15 -7.32
C LEU A 57 13.19 10.66 -7.05
N HIS A 58 14.09 11.12 -6.18
CA HIS A 58 14.19 12.50 -5.72
C HIS A 58 12.82 13.10 -5.33
N SER A 59 12.02 12.33 -4.59
CA SER A 59 10.64 12.68 -4.28
C SER A 59 10.28 12.22 -2.87
N TRP A 60 9.47 13.02 -2.19
CA TRP A 60 8.74 12.54 -1.03
C TRP A 60 7.74 11.47 -1.42
N THR A 61 7.52 10.56 -0.50
CA THR A 61 6.55 9.49 -0.59
C THR A 61 5.70 9.43 0.68
N ALA A 62 4.48 8.91 0.54
CA ALA A 62 3.61 8.57 1.66
C ALA A 62 3.07 7.15 1.50
N PRO A 63 2.82 6.42 2.60
CA PRO A 63 2.20 5.11 2.57
C PRO A 63 0.96 5.05 1.70
N PHE A 64 0.92 4.10 0.77
CA PHE A 64 -0.32 3.77 0.10
C PHE A 64 -1.23 3.02 1.09
N MET A 65 -2.49 3.43 1.21
CA MET A 65 -3.43 2.87 2.20
C MET A 65 -3.51 1.34 2.16
N MET A 66 -3.51 0.76 0.95
CA MET A 66 -3.64 -0.69 0.80
C MET A 66 -2.33 -1.44 0.93
N ALA A 67 -1.18 -0.76 1.09
CA ALA A 67 0.13 -1.40 1.23
C ALA A 67 0.14 -2.44 2.37
N LEU A 68 -0.54 -2.12 3.49
CA LEU A 68 -0.67 -3.02 4.63
C LEU A 68 -1.23 -4.39 4.22
N ILE A 69 -2.17 -4.44 3.28
CA ILE A 69 -2.78 -5.66 2.76
C ILE A 69 -1.99 -6.22 1.58
N ASN A 70 -1.61 -5.36 0.63
CA ASN A 70 -0.99 -5.76 -0.63
C ASN A 70 0.37 -6.43 -0.43
N THR A 71 1.21 -5.96 0.49
CA THR A 71 2.52 -6.58 0.76
C THR A 71 2.38 -8.06 1.12
N ARG A 72 1.39 -8.45 1.94
CA ARG A 72 1.16 -9.86 2.31
C ARG A 72 0.69 -10.68 1.11
N ASN A 73 -0.17 -10.11 0.28
CA ASN A 73 -0.67 -10.77 -0.93
C ASN A 73 0.43 -10.96 -1.98
N VAL A 74 1.32 -9.98 -2.13
CA VAL A 74 2.48 -10.07 -3.05
C VAL A 74 3.45 -11.16 -2.59
N HIS A 75 3.81 -11.19 -1.30
CA HIS A 75 4.66 -12.25 -0.76
C HIS A 75 4.02 -13.64 -0.85
N ARG A 76 2.71 -13.75 -0.56
CA ARG A 76 1.94 -14.99 -0.77
C ARG A 76 1.97 -15.43 -2.22
N SER A 77 1.77 -14.51 -3.16
CA SER A 77 1.77 -14.83 -4.59
C SER A 77 3.16 -15.28 -5.03
N ASN A 78 4.22 -14.60 -4.59
CA ASN A 78 5.60 -15.01 -4.83
C ASN A 78 5.85 -16.44 -4.31
N MET A 79 5.44 -16.76 -3.09
CA MET A 79 5.55 -18.11 -2.52
C MET A 79 4.77 -19.16 -3.34
N LEU A 80 3.50 -18.90 -3.66
CA LEU A 80 2.65 -19.84 -4.39
C LEU A 80 3.15 -20.12 -5.81
N MET A 81 3.84 -19.17 -6.43
CA MET A 81 4.44 -19.31 -7.75
C MET A 81 5.86 -19.92 -7.73
N GLY A 82 6.38 -20.32 -6.57
CA GLY A 82 7.72 -20.89 -6.46
C GLY A 82 8.86 -19.86 -6.42
N PHE A 83 8.60 -18.67 -5.88
CA PHE A 83 9.53 -17.56 -5.69
C PHE A 83 10.12 -16.95 -6.99
N PRO A 84 9.31 -16.60 -8.01
CA PRO A 84 9.81 -15.98 -9.24
C PRO A 84 10.51 -14.64 -9.02
N TYR A 85 10.22 -13.93 -7.93
CA TYR A 85 10.87 -12.65 -7.58
C TYR A 85 12.07 -12.82 -6.63
N GLY A 86 12.44 -14.06 -6.31
CA GLY A 86 13.47 -14.39 -5.32
C GLY A 86 12.90 -14.60 -3.91
N ARG A 87 13.68 -15.28 -3.06
CA ARG A 87 13.37 -15.45 -1.62
C ARG A 87 13.84 -14.26 -0.78
N ASP A 88 14.75 -13.48 -1.33
CA ASP A 88 15.29 -12.22 -0.82
C ASP A 88 14.51 -10.99 -1.32
N PHE A 89 13.32 -11.20 -1.89
CA PHE A 89 12.48 -10.13 -2.40
C PHE A 89 12.02 -9.17 -1.29
N VAL A 90 12.17 -7.87 -1.55
CA VAL A 90 11.72 -6.78 -0.68
C VAL A 90 10.71 -5.92 -1.44
N TYR A 91 9.62 -5.55 -0.76
CA TYR A 91 8.48 -4.89 -1.40
C TYR A 91 7.81 -3.86 -0.49
N ASP A 92 7.48 -2.71 -1.06
CA ASP A 92 6.56 -1.72 -0.51
C ASP A 92 5.70 -1.05 -1.58
N GLU A 93 4.68 -0.31 -1.13
CA GLU A 93 3.80 0.48 -1.98
C GLU A 93 3.63 1.87 -1.38
N MET A 94 4.07 2.87 -2.16
CA MET A 94 4.12 4.25 -1.73
C MET A 94 3.50 5.17 -2.78
N VAL A 95 2.99 6.31 -2.35
CA VAL A 95 2.47 7.38 -3.20
C VAL A 95 3.54 8.45 -3.32
N LEU A 96 4.02 8.70 -4.54
CA LEU A 96 4.91 9.84 -4.82
C LEU A 96 4.16 11.15 -4.64
N THR A 97 4.71 12.05 -3.82
CA THR A 97 4.09 13.34 -3.49
C THR A 97 4.86 14.55 -4.01
N GLY A 98 6.03 14.32 -4.62
CA GLY A 98 6.85 15.31 -5.31
C GLY A 98 8.13 15.69 -4.55
N PRO A 99 9.01 16.50 -5.16
CA PRO A 99 10.26 16.95 -4.56
C PRO A 99 10.05 18.09 -3.54
N GLY A 100 11.07 18.30 -2.69
CA GLY A 100 11.19 19.47 -1.79
C GLY A 100 10.10 19.59 -0.73
N GLU A 101 10.02 20.77 -0.09
CA GLU A 101 9.09 21.05 1.00
C GLU A 101 7.62 20.87 0.60
N LYS A 102 7.27 21.21 -0.66
CA LYS A 102 5.92 20.99 -1.20
C LYS A 102 5.57 19.51 -1.26
N GLY A 103 6.53 18.66 -1.64
CA GLY A 103 6.40 17.21 -1.63
C GLY A 103 6.15 16.66 -0.25
N GLU A 104 6.90 17.14 0.74
CA GLU A 104 6.75 16.76 2.14
C GLU A 104 5.36 17.15 2.69
N ALA A 105 4.92 18.37 2.40
CA ALA A 105 3.59 18.84 2.80
C ALA A 105 2.48 17.99 2.17
N ASN A 106 2.64 17.58 0.91
CA ASN A 106 1.72 16.68 0.24
C ASN A 106 1.73 15.27 0.87
N ALA A 107 2.89 14.76 1.30
CA ALA A 107 2.99 13.48 2.00
C ALA A 107 2.18 13.49 3.32
N LYS A 108 2.29 14.58 4.09
CA LYS A 108 1.48 14.79 5.31
C LYS A 108 -0.02 14.84 5.00
N LYS A 109 -0.43 15.49 3.90
CA LYS A 109 -1.83 15.50 3.45
C LYS A 109 -2.35 14.10 3.08
N VAL A 110 -1.55 13.30 2.38
CA VAL A 110 -1.91 11.91 2.04
C VAL A 110 -2.15 11.10 3.32
N MET A 111 -1.32 11.26 4.35
CA MET A 111 -1.51 10.60 5.64
C MET A 111 -2.82 10.99 6.33
N ALA A 112 -3.16 12.28 6.32
CA ALA A 112 -4.43 12.77 6.87
C ALA A 112 -5.64 12.18 6.11
N LEU A 113 -5.62 12.25 4.77
CA LEU A 113 -6.67 11.69 3.92
C LEU A 113 -6.83 10.18 4.07
N ASN A 114 -5.74 9.45 4.30
CA ASN A 114 -5.81 8.02 4.56
C ASN A 114 -6.53 7.72 5.89
N SER A 115 -6.40 8.58 6.89
CA SER A 115 -7.07 8.39 8.18
C SER A 115 -8.59 8.67 8.09
N GLU A 116 -8.98 9.64 7.26
CA GLU A 116 -10.40 10.01 7.05
C GLU A 116 -11.20 8.92 6.31
N LYS A 117 -10.54 8.21 5.40
CA LYS A 117 -11.11 7.16 4.55
C LYS A 117 -11.68 5.95 5.29
N THR A 118 -11.33 5.78 6.57
CA THR A 118 -11.88 4.74 7.46
C THR A 118 -12.67 5.34 8.63
N GLY A 119 -12.94 6.64 8.59
CA GLY A 119 -13.67 7.38 9.63
C GLY A 119 -15.20 7.36 9.44
N PRO A 120 -15.95 8.14 10.24
CA PRO A 120 -17.42 8.19 10.19
C PRO A 120 -18.00 8.58 8.82
N SER A 121 -17.23 9.30 8.00
CA SER A 121 -17.62 9.76 6.67
C SER A 121 -17.28 8.75 5.56
N ALA A 122 -16.79 7.56 5.90
CA ALA A 122 -16.46 6.54 4.92
C ALA A 122 -17.75 5.96 4.27
N PRO A 123 -17.68 5.53 2.99
CA PRO A 123 -18.85 4.96 2.30
C PRO A 123 -19.39 3.72 3.04
N LYS A 124 -20.72 3.57 3.09
CA LYS A 124 -21.39 2.42 3.73
C LYS A 124 -21.38 1.18 2.83
N PRO A 125 -21.50 -0.04 3.37
CA PRO A 125 -21.69 -1.24 2.55
C PRO A 125 -22.79 -1.06 1.49
N GLY A 126 -22.48 -1.33 0.23
CA GLY A 126 -23.38 -1.10 -0.91
C GLY A 126 -23.23 0.27 -1.58
N GLU A 127 -22.56 1.22 -0.94
CA GLU A 127 -22.14 2.49 -1.54
C GLU A 127 -20.75 2.37 -2.18
N GLY A 128 -20.39 3.33 -3.02
CA GLY A 128 -19.11 3.38 -3.71
C GLY A 128 -19.15 4.36 -4.87
N PRO A 129 -18.08 4.44 -5.68
CA PRO A 129 -18.07 5.31 -6.83
C PRO A 129 -19.21 4.96 -7.79
N SER A 130 -19.93 5.98 -8.21
CA SER A 130 -20.89 5.94 -9.32
C SER A 130 -20.23 5.36 -10.58
N LYS A 131 -21.06 4.96 -11.56
CA LYS A 131 -20.56 4.50 -12.86
C LYS A 131 -19.63 5.55 -13.49
N GLU A 132 -20.04 6.81 -13.48
CA GLU A 132 -19.26 7.93 -14.02
C GLU A 132 -17.93 8.11 -13.28
N GLU A 133 -17.90 8.02 -11.95
CA GLU A 133 -16.65 8.09 -11.18
C GLU A 133 -15.69 6.95 -11.49
N ARG A 134 -16.22 5.73 -11.74
CA ARG A 134 -15.42 4.57 -12.14
C ARG A 134 -14.87 4.74 -13.55
N GLU A 135 -15.69 5.19 -14.49
CA GLU A 135 -15.30 5.41 -15.89
C GLU A 135 -14.30 6.57 -16.06
N ASN A 136 -14.38 7.58 -15.19
CA ASN A 136 -13.43 8.69 -15.14
C ASN A 136 -12.29 8.47 -14.12
N GLY A 137 -12.22 7.27 -13.54
CA GLY A 137 -11.14 6.84 -12.69
C GLY A 137 -9.83 6.84 -13.48
N ARG A 138 -8.72 7.06 -12.79
CA ARG A 138 -7.39 6.95 -13.40
C ARG A 138 -6.33 6.55 -12.41
N TYR A 139 -5.31 5.85 -12.88
CA TYR A 139 -4.12 5.52 -12.11
C TYR A 139 -2.85 5.84 -12.91
N ASP A 140 -1.79 6.11 -12.17
CA ASP A 140 -0.44 6.29 -12.71
C ASP A 140 0.46 5.58 -11.71
N LEU A 141 0.96 4.42 -12.10
CA LEU A 141 1.77 3.53 -11.27
C LEU A 141 3.19 3.52 -11.81
N LEU A 142 4.16 3.73 -10.93
CA LEU A 142 5.57 3.53 -11.22
C LEU A 142 6.04 2.28 -10.48
N TYR A 143 6.49 1.27 -11.22
CA TYR A 143 7.26 0.17 -10.67
C TYR A 143 8.74 0.52 -10.74
N LEU A 144 9.40 0.47 -9.59
CA LEU A 144 10.85 0.55 -9.47
C LEU A 144 11.35 -0.81 -8.98
N ALA A 145 12.08 -1.52 -9.82
CA ALA A 145 12.70 -2.79 -9.46
C ALA A 145 14.21 -2.61 -9.41
N VAL A 146 14.83 -3.02 -8.30
CA VAL A 146 16.28 -2.97 -8.08
C VAL A 146 16.79 -4.40 -7.96
N ALA A 147 17.67 -4.80 -8.87
CA ALA A 147 18.33 -6.10 -8.82
C ALA A 147 19.46 -6.12 -7.80
N SER A 148 19.91 -7.31 -7.41
CA SER A 148 20.98 -7.50 -6.42
C SER A 148 22.34 -6.90 -6.83
N ASP A 149 22.57 -6.68 -8.12
CA ASP A 149 23.75 -6.02 -8.66
C ASP A 149 23.57 -4.49 -8.83
N GLY A 150 22.48 -3.94 -8.32
CA GLY A 150 22.16 -2.51 -8.37
C GLY A 150 21.55 -2.05 -9.70
N ARG A 151 21.35 -2.93 -10.69
CA ARG A 151 20.61 -2.56 -11.89
C ARG A 151 19.18 -2.21 -11.54
N MET A 152 18.68 -1.12 -12.14
CA MET A 152 17.32 -0.66 -11.91
C MET A 152 16.48 -0.74 -13.18
N VAL A 153 15.22 -1.16 -13.02
CA VAL A 153 14.19 -1.08 -14.06
C VAL A 153 13.06 -0.19 -13.55
N ARG A 154 12.61 0.72 -14.41
CA ARG A 154 11.46 1.60 -14.16
C ARG A 154 10.39 1.33 -15.21
N ALA A 155 9.18 1.05 -14.77
CA ALA A 155 8.04 0.84 -15.66
C ALA A 155 6.83 1.67 -15.19
N GLY A 156 6.30 2.49 -16.09
CA GLY A 156 5.09 3.27 -15.85
C GLY A 156 3.87 2.57 -16.44
N ILE A 157 2.81 2.42 -15.65
CA ILE A 157 1.50 1.92 -16.13
C ILE A 157 0.45 2.98 -15.82
N LYS A 158 -0.31 3.37 -16.85
CA LYS A 158 -1.36 4.38 -16.76
C LYS A 158 -2.66 3.82 -17.33
N GLY A 159 -3.77 4.27 -16.78
CA GLY A 159 -5.13 3.96 -17.22
C GLY A 159 -6.16 4.67 -16.38
#